data_AF-A0A6A4QZB8-F1
#
_entry.id   AF-A0A6A4QZB8-F1
#
_cell.length_a   1.000
_cell.length_b   1.000
_cell.length_c   1.000
_cell.angle_alpha   90.00
_cell.angle_beta   90.00
_cell.angle_gamma   90.00
#
_symmetry.space_group_name_H-M   'P 1'
#
loop_
_entity.id
_entity.type
_entity.pdbx_description
1 polymer ?
#
loop_
_entity_poly.entity_id
_entity_poly.type
_entity_poly.pdbx_seq_one_letter_code
_entity_poly.pdbx_strand_id
1 'polypeptide(L)'
;MQRLYYLGARRVLVTGTGPMGCVPAELALRSANGDCDIELQRAAFLYNPQLVEMIKGLNHEIGADVFIAANAYQMHMDFVTNPQAYGMYTITISYYSLYVVSVARNNDTR
;
A
#
# COMPACT_ATOMS: atom_id res chain seq x y z
N MET A 1 -2.06 -16.33 -3.37
CA MET A 1 -3.14 -16.21 -2.35
C MET A 1 -3.81 -17.55 -2.06
N GLN A 2 -4.29 -18.30 -3.06
CA GLN A 2 -4.86 -19.66 -2.87
C GLN A 2 -3.97 -20.57 -2.00
N ARG A 3 -2.64 -20.59 -2.21
CA ARG A 3 -1.72 -21.35 -1.35
C ARG A 3 -1.75 -20.94 0.12
N LEU A 4 -1.89 -19.65 0.44
CA LEU A 4 -2.03 -19.18 1.82
C LEU A 4 -3.32 -19.72 2.44
N TYR A 5 -4.41 -19.73 1.68
CA TYR A 5 -5.67 -20.31 2.12
C TYR A 5 -5.57 -21.83 2.39
N TYR A 6 -4.92 -22.59 1.50
CA TYR A 6 -4.68 -24.03 1.68
C TYR A 6 -3.76 -24.33 2.88
N LEU A 7 -2.87 -23.41 3.22
CA LEU A 7 -2.03 -23.49 4.42
C LEU A 7 -2.76 -23.05 5.71
N GLY A 8 -4.04 -22.67 5.63
CA GLY A 8 -4.87 -22.36 6.79
C GLY A 8 -5.12 -20.86 7.04
N ALA A 9 -4.63 -19.95 6.20
CA ALA A 9 -4.92 -18.53 6.37
C ALA A 9 -6.43 -18.25 6.20
N ARG A 10 -7.01 -17.49 7.14
CA ARG A 10 -8.45 -17.14 7.14
C ARG A 10 -8.72 -15.63 7.22
N ARG A 11 -7.68 -14.83 7.47
CA ARG A 11 -7.73 -13.37 7.46
C ARG A 11 -6.41 -12.88 6.90
N VAL A 12 -6.46 -12.27 5.71
CA VAL A 12 -5.26 -11.80 5.00
C VAL A 12 -5.52 -10.40 4.48
N LEU A 13 -4.75 -9.44 4.97
CA LEU A 13 -4.71 -8.10 4.39
C LEU A 13 -3.77 -8.14 3.18
N VAL A 14 -4.27 -7.70 2.04
CA VAL A 14 -3.50 -7.58 0.81
C VAL A 14 -3.42 -6.10 0.47
N THR A 15 -2.25 -5.52 0.66
CA THR A 15 -2.03 -4.10 0.42
C THR A 15 -1.94 -3.83 -1.07
N GLY A 16 -2.75 -2.88 -1.56
CA GLY A 16 -2.50 -2.22 -2.83
C GLY A 16 -1.20 -1.44 -2.81
N THR A 17 -0.88 -0.83 -3.93
CA THR A 17 0.35 -0.04 -4.09
C THR A 17 0.10 1.38 -3.59
N GLY A 18 1.12 1.96 -2.93
CA GLY A 18 1.16 3.40 -2.66
C GLY A 18 1.44 4.20 -3.94
N PRO A 19 1.65 5.53 -3.84
CA PRO A 19 2.01 6.34 -4.99
C PRO A 19 3.44 6.04 -5.47
N MET A 20 3.57 5.06 -6.37
CA MET A 20 4.87 4.59 -6.84
C MET A 20 5.72 5.69 -7.45
N GLY A 21 5.12 6.61 -8.23
CA GLY A 21 5.87 7.69 -8.85
C GLY A 21 6.44 8.71 -7.85
N CYS A 22 5.92 8.74 -6.63
CA CYS A 22 6.28 9.71 -5.60
C CYS A 22 7.16 9.10 -4.50
N VAL A 23 7.62 7.86 -4.61
CA VAL A 23 8.48 7.28 -3.57
C VAL A 23 9.87 7.95 -3.61
N PRO A 24 10.57 8.12 -2.47
CA PRO A 24 11.84 8.83 -2.41
C PRO A 24 12.92 8.32 -3.36
N ALA A 25 12.99 7.00 -3.58
CA ALA A 25 13.93 6.43 -4.52
C ALA A 25 13.66 6.91 -5.95
N GLU A 26 12.39 6.97 -6.36
CA GLU A 26 12.01 7.42 -7.69
C GLU A 26 12.17 8.94 -7.83
N LEU A 27 11.86 9.70 -6.78
CA LEU A 27 12.16 11.13 -6.76
C LEU A 27 13.67 11.39 -6.88
N ALA A 28 14.51 10.65 -6.15
CA ALA A 28 15.96 10.81 -6.19
C ALA A 28 16.57 10.41 -7.54
N LEU A 29 15.97 9.45 -8.25
CA LEU A 29 16.51 8.89 -9.50
C LEU A 29 15.93 9.55 -10.75
N ARG A 30 14.67 9.99 -10.71
CA ARG A 30 13.90 10.39 -11.89
C ARG A 30 13.41 11.82 -11.86
N SER A 31 13.40 12.47 -10.71
CA SER A 31 12.83 13.81 -10.57
C SER A 31 13.90 14.90 -10.62
N ALA A 32 13.70 15.88 -11.51
CA ALA A 32 14.56 17.06 -11.59
C ALA A 32 14.10 18.21 -10.68
N ASN A 33 12.82 18.23 -10.32
CA ASN A 33 12.15 19.33 -9.61
C ASN A 33 11.29 18.88 -8.42
N GLY A 34 11.28 17.59 -8.09
CA GLY A 34 10.44 17.01 -7.05
C GLY A 34 9.09 16.46 -7.56
N ASP A 35 8.80 16.55 -8.86
CA ASP A 35 7.62 15.93 -9.46
C ASP A 35 7.71 14.39 -9.43
N CYS A 36 6.55 13.76 -9.25
CA CYS A 36 6.42 12.32 -9.30
C CYS A 36 6.53 11.78 -10.73
N ASP A 37 7.06 10.57 -10.87
CA ASP A 37 7.08 9.88 -12.16
C ASP A 37 5.65 9.50 -12.59
N ILE A 38 5.22 10.02 -13.73
CA ILE A 38 3.84 9.89 -14.23
C ILE A 38 3.52 8.45 -14.61
N GLU A 39 4.46 7.73 -15.22
CA GLU A 39 4.22 6.37 -15.72
C GLU A 39 4.14 5.37 -14.56
N LEU A 40 5.00 5.51 -13.55
CA LEU A 40 4.91 4.73 -12.32
C LEU A 40 3.63 5.06 -11.53
N GLN A 41 3.26 6.33 -11.47
CA GLN A 41 2.02 6.73 -10.81
C GLN A 41 0.78 6.17 -11.53
N ARG A 42 0.80 6.15 -12.86
CA ARG A 42 -0.24 5.54 -13.70
C ARG A 42 -0.31 4.03 -13.50
N ALA A 43 0.84 3.35 -13.42
CA ALA A 43 0.88 1.91 -13.16
C ALA A 43 0.20 1.55 -11.84
N ALA A 44 0.49 2.31 -10.76
CA ALA A 44 -0.18 2.14 -9.47
C ALA A 44 -1.70 2.35 -9.56
N PHE A 45 -2.13 3.38 -10.29
CA PHE A 45 -3.54 3.70 -10.48
C PHE A 45 -4.30 2.61 -11.26
N LEU A 46 -3.67 1.97 -12.24
CA LEU A 46 -4.27 0.87 -13.00
C LEU A 46 -4.28 -0.45 -12.23
N TYR A 47 -3.22 -0.72 -11.47
CA TYR A 47 -3.07 -1.97 -10.70
C TYR A 47 -4.06 -2.06 -9.53
N ASN A 48 -4.22 -0.98 -8.76
CA ASN A 48 -4.99 -1.03 -7.50
C ASN A 48 -6.46 -1.45 -7.68
N PRO A 49 -7.22 -0.95 -8.67
CA PRO A 49 -8.58 -1.43 -8.93
C PRO A 49 -8.62 -2.90 -9.35
N GLN A 50 -7.65 -3.34 -10.18
CA GLN A 50 -7.58 -4.74 -10.63
C GLN A 50 -7.29 -5.69 -9.47
N LEU A 51 -6.46 -5.28 -8.51
CA LEU A 51 -6.20 -6.04 -7.28
C LEU A 51 -7.51 -6.26 -6.49
N VAL A 52 -8.33 -5.22 -6.34
CA VAL A 52 -9.61 -5.31 -5.64
C VAL A 52 -10.55 -6.31 -6.32
N GLU A 53 -10.68 -6.23 -7.65
CA GLU A 53 -11.54 -7.16 -8.41
C GLU A 53 -11.03 -8.61 -8.36
N MET A 54 -9.73 -8.82 -8.46
CA MET A 54 -9.12 -10.14 -8.30
C MET A 54 -9.40 -10.72 -6.89
N ILE A 55 -9.27 -9.91 -5.83
CA ILE A 55 -9.55 -10.34 -4.46
C ILE A 55 -11.03 -10.73 -4.29
N LYS A 56 -11.95 -9.92 -4.85
CA LYS A 56 -13.38 -10.25 -4.86
C LYS A 56 -13.65 -11.58 -5.57
N GLY A 57 -13.07 -11.77 -6.75
CA GLY A 57 -13.19 -13.02 -7.51
C GLY A 57 -12.65 -14.22 -6.74
N LEU A 58 -11.52 -14.07 -6.06
CA LEU A 58 -10.91 -15.14 -5.26
C LEU A 58 -11.75 -15.49 -4.02
N ASN A 59 -12.27 -14.50 -3.28
CA ASN A 59 -13.15 -14.78 -2.15
C ASN A 59 -14.45 -15.46 -2.61
N HIS A 60 -14.98 -15.07 -3.77
CA HIS A 60 -16.14 -15.74 -4.37
C HIS A 60 -15.84 -17.20 -4.74
N GLU A 61 -14.68 -17.48 -5.35
CA GLU A 61 -14.24 -18.85 -5.67
C GLU A 61 -14.07 -19.72 -4.42
N ILE A 62 -13.53 -19.14 -3.35
CA ILE A 62 -13.32 -19.84 -2.07
C ILE A 62 -14.63 -20.00 -1.27
N GLY A 63 -15.63 -19.15 -1.54
CA GLY A 63 -16.88 -19.10 -0.78
C GLY A 63 -16.73 -18.48 0.61
N ALA A 64 -15.68 -17.68 0.85
CA ALA A 64 -15.43 -17.03 2.13
C ALA A 64 -14.63 -15.72 1.97
N ASP A 65 -14.92 -14.74 2.83
CA ASP A 65 -14.21 -13.47 2.89
C ASP A 65 -12.89 -13.60 3.68
N VAL A 66 -11.87 -14.14 3.02
CA VAL A 66 -10.54 -14.37 3.62
C VAL A 66 -9.57 -13.23 3.32
N PHE A 67 -9.60 -12.72 2.09
CA PHE A 67 -8.68 -11.70 1.61
C PHE A 67 -9.35 -10.33 1.59
N ILE A 68 -8.68 -9.33 2.14
CA ILE A 68 -9.19 -7.95 2.20
C ILE A 68 -8.16 -7.04 1.54
N ALA A 69 -8.58 -6.30 0.53
CA ALA A 69 -7.74 -5.30 -0.13
C ALA A 69 -7.58 -4.06 0.76
N ALA A 70 -6.35 -3.69 1.11
CA ALA A 70 -6.05 -2.46 1.84
C ALA A 70 -5.58 -1.37 0.87
N ASN A 71 -6.21 -0.19 0.94
CA ASN A 71 -5.89 0.94 0.07
C ASN A 71 -4.66 1.71 0.59
N ALA A 72 -3.47 1.21 0.26
CA ALA A 72 -2.21 1.82 0.68
C ALA A 72 -2.01 3.24 0.09
N TYR A 73 -2.59 3.53 -1.08
CA TYR A 73 -2.55 4.87 -1.66
C TYR A 73 -3.32 5.87 -0.80
N GLN A 74 -4.54 5.54 -0.39
CA GLN A 74 -5.31 6.42 0.47
C GLN A 74 -4.66 6.59 1.85
N MET A 75 -4.18 5.49 2.45
CA MET A 75 -3.42 5.56 3.70
C MET A 75 -2.20 6.49 3.59
N HIS A 76 -1.50 6.44 2.45
CA HIS A 76 -0.40 7.36 2.16
C HIS A 76 -0.87 8.81 2.13
N MET A 77 -1.94 9.10 1.38
CA MET A 77 -2.45 10.46 1.24
C MET A 77 -2.99 11.01 2.56
N ASP A 78 -3.67 10.20 3.37
CA ASP A 78 -4.19 10.61 4.68
C ASP A 78 -3.05 11.03 5.62
N PHE A 79 -1.94 10.30 5.59
CA PHE A 79 -0.75 10.63 6.39
C PHE A 79 -0.08 11.93 5.94
N VAL A 80 0.06 12.12 4.62
CA VAL A 80 0.66 13.34 4.04
C VAL A 80 -0.22 14.57 4.27
N THR A 81 -1.54 14.42 4.13
CA THR A 81 -2.49 15.54 4.20
C THR A 81 -2.90 15.90 5.62
N ASN A 82 -2.88 14.93 6.56
CA ASN A 82 -3.23 15.15 7.95
C ASN A 82 -2.22 14.50 8.91
N PRO A 83 -0.96 14.97 8.92
CA PRO A 83 0.11 14.37 9.71
C PRO A 83 -0.19 14.39 11.23
N GLN A 84 -0.92 15.40 11.71
CA GLN A 84 -1.24 15.55 13.14
C GLN A 84 -2.20 14.48 13.66
N ALA A 85 -3.12 13.99 12.82
CA ALA A 85 -3.98 12.86 13.18
C ALA A 85 -3.17 11.57 13.45
N TYR A 86 -1.93 11.51 12.97
CA TYR A 86 -1.00 10.41 13.17
C TYR A 86 0.17 10.77 14.10
N GLY A 87 0.05 11.87 14.87
CA GLY A 87 1.05 12.28 15.86
C GLY A 87 2.30 12.94 15.28
N MET A 88 2.23 13.43 14.03
CA MET A 88 3.35 14.09 13.35
C MET A 88 3.07 15.57 13.09
N TYR A 89 4.07 16.41 13.34
CA TYR A 89 3.95 17.86 13.14
C TYR A 89 4.22 18.28 11.69
N THR A 90 5.13 17.58 11.00
CA THR A 90 5.48 17.78 9.58
C THR A 90 5.89 16.45 8.96
N ILE A 91 5.49 16.20 7.72
CA ILE A 91 5.94 15.05 6.92
C ILE A 91 6.66 15.56 5.67
N THR A 92 7.92 15.15 5.53
CA THR A 92 8.67 15.24 4.28
C THR A 92 8.66 13.86 3.63
N ILE A 93 8.59 13.80 2.29
CA ILE A 93 8.51 12.53 1.54
C ILE A 93 9.66 11.57 1.94
N SER A 94 10.85 12.10 2.25
CA SER A 94 12.01 11.34 2.73
C SER A 94 11.82 10.65 4.10
N TYR A 95 11.05 11.23 5.03
CA TYR A 95 10.78 10.63 6.35
C TYR A 95 9.71 9.54 6.28
N TYR A 96 8.84 9.57 5.26
CA TYR A 96 7.74 8.61 5.09
C TYR A 96 8.21 7.19 4.79
N SER A 97 9.18 7.03 3.88
CA SER A 97 9.68 5.68 3.50
C SER A 97 10.33 4.93 4.65
N LEU A 98 10.90 5.62 5.63
CA LEU A 98 11.42 5.00 6.85
C LEU A 98 10.29 4.42 7.73
N TYR A 99 9.11 5.07 7.75
CA TYR A 99 7.97 4.62 8.55
C TYR A 99 7.17 3.48 7.88
N VAL A 100 6.99 3.50 6.55
CA VAL A 100 6.31 2.37 5.86
C VAL A 100 7.10 1.08 6.01
N VAL A 101 8.43 1.16 5.96
CA VAL A 101 9.30 0.01 6.26
C VAL A 101 9.12 -0.47 7.71
N SER A 102 8.80 0.43 8.64
CA SER A 102 8.59 0.11 10.06
C SER A 102 7.21 -0.51 10.36
N VAL A 103 6.16 -0.20 9.57
CA VAL A 103 4.79 -0.75 9.73
C VAL A 103 4.66 -2.19 9.21
N ALA A 104 5.69 -2.73 8.54
CA ALA A 104 5.71 -4.13 8.09
C ALA A 104 6.18 -5.15 9.16
N ARG A 105 6.29 -4.76 10.43
CA ARG A 105 6.42 -5.74 11.51
C ARG A 105 5.04 -6.15 11.98
N ASN A 106 4.60 -7.32 11.52
CA ASN A 106 3.59 -8.10 12.20
C ASN A 106 3.99 -8.18 13.68
N ASN A 107 3.17 -7.56 14.54
CA ASN A 107 3.29 -7.76 15.97
C ASN A 107 2.66 -9.12 16.27
N ASP A 108 3.44 -10.16 16.03
CA ASP A 108 3.15 -11.52 16.46
C ASP A 108 4.34 -11.99 17.29
N THR A 109 4.33 -11.59 18.57
CA THR A 109 4.95 -12.27 19.71
C THR A 109 4.58 -11.53 21.01
N ARG A 110 3.34 -11.74 21.48
CA ARG A 110 3.01 -12.34 22.79
C ARG A 110 1.58 -12.02 23.22
#